data_AF-A0A401PIB5-F1
#
_entry.id   AF-A0A401PIB5-F1
#
_cell.length_a   1.000
_cell.length_b   1.000
_cell.length_c   1.000
_cell.angle_alpha   90.00
_cell.angle_beta   90.00
_cell.angle_gamma   90.00
#
_symmetry.space_group_name_H-M   'P 1'
#
loop_
_entity.id
_entity.type
_entity.pdbx_description
1 polymer ?
#
loop_
_entity_poly.entity_id
_entity_poly.type
_entity_poly.pdbx_seq_one_letter_code
_entity_poly.pdbx_strand_id
1 'polypeptide(L)'
;MAVILHQSNPSHSHGHAFGYEELENSTADESSSRQNYLGNTSVRAAFIHVIGDLFQSIGVFVAAIVIFFKPAYKIADPICTFFFSIFVLGSTITILKDVFRVLMEGTPKGMDFNSVKEVLLSIKGVKAMHSLQLWALTLNQPVLSVHIAIEENADAQIVLKEATEILRSKFTFHTTTIQVETFSEEMLDCSQCQDPKD
;
A
#
# COMPACT_ATOMS: atom_id res chain seq x y z
N MET A 1 4.94 -34.46 -28.33
CA MET A 1 4.02 -35.40 -27.65
C MET A 1 3.87 -34.91 -26.21
N ALA A 2 2.79 -34.19 -25.92
CA ALA A 2 2.47 -33.73 -24.57
C ALA A 2 1.17 -34.45 -24.16
N VAL A 3 1.26 -35.28 -23.14
CA VAL A 3 0.15 -36.07 -22.62
C VAL A 3 -0.56 -35.22 -21.57
N ILE A 4 -1.78 -34.79 -21.88
CA ILE A 4 -2.71 -34.16 -20.94
C ILE A 4 -3.38 -35.29 -20.16
N LEU A 5 -3.13 -35.38 -18.84
CA LEU A 5 -3.87 -36.28 -17.96
C LEU A 5 -5.08 -35.57 -17.38
N HIS A 6 -6.23 -36.03 -17.84
CA HIS A 6 -7.57 -35.69 -17.37
C HIS A 6 -7.85 -36.46 -16.07
N GLN A 7 -7.96 -35.77 -14.93
CA GLN A 7 -8.48 -36.36 -13.69
C GLN A 7 -9.96 -36.00 -13.53
N SER A 8 -10.82 -37.00 -13.75
CA SER A 8 -12.23 -36.99 -13.40
C SER A 8 -12.41 -37.40 -11.93
N ASN A 9 -12.96 -36.53 -11.10
CA ASN A 9 -13.47 -36.88 -9.78
C ASN A 9 -14.95 -37.25 -9.89
N PRO A 10 -15.42 -38.39 -9.33
CA PRO A 10 -16.84 -38.68 -9.22
C PRO A 10 -17.37 -38.15 -7.88
N SER A 11 -18.35 -37.26 -7.92
CA SER A 11 -19.13 -36.87 -6.74
C SER A 11 -20.58 -37.29 -6.93
N HIS A 12 -20.95 -38.42 -6.34
CA HIS A 12 -22.33 -38.75 -6.04
C HIS A 12 -22.65 -38.28 -4.62
N SER A 13 -23.62 -37.39 -4.48
CA SER A 13 -24.32 -37.14 -3.22
C SER A 13 -25.81 -36.93 -3.52
N HIS A 14 -26.64 -37.74 -2.88
CA HIS A 14 -28.10 -37.64 -2.86
C HIS A 14 -28.53 -36.70 -1.74
N GLY A 15 -29.59 -35.90 -1.92
CA GLY A 15 -30.23 -35.23 -0.79
C GLY A 15 -31.17 -34.07 -1.12
N HIS A 16 -32.44 -34.43 -1.32
CA HIS A 16 -33.69 -33.73 -0.98
C HIS A 16 -33.94 -32.25 -1.33
N ALA A 17 -35.08 -32.09 -2.01
CA ALA A 17 -35.85 -30.89 -2.25
C ALA A 17 -36.25 -30.15 -0.95
N PHE A 18 -36.16 -28.81 -0.99
CA PHE A 18 -37.17 -27.91 -0.46
C PHE A 18 -37.15 -26.63 -1.30
N GLY A 19 -38.29 -26.32 -1.92
CA GLY A 19 -38.50 -25.12 -2.70
C GLY A 19 -38.75 -23.92 -1.80
N TYR A 20 -38.17 -22.80 -2.18
CA TYR A 20 -38.66 -21.46 -1.87
C TYR A 20 -38.56 -20.64 -3.14
N GLU A 21 -39.57 -19.79 -3.31
CA GLU A 21 -39.97 -19.17 -4.55
C GLU A 21 -38.98 -18.14 -5.10
N GLU A 22 -39.04 -18.07 -6.42
CA GLU A 22 -38.44 -17.11 -7.33
C GLU A 22 -38.98 -15.69 -7.08
N LEU A 23 -38.07 -14.74 -6.85
CA LEU A 23 -38.34 -13.32 -6.93
C LEU A 23 -37.14 -12.65 -7.59
N GLU A 24 -37.01 -12.89 -8.90
CA GLU A 24 -36.31 -11.97 -9.78
C GLU A 24 -37.18 -10.73 -9.99
N ASN A 25 -36.57 -9.56 -9.76
CA ASN A 25 -36.47 -8.46 -10.71
C ASN A 25 -36.63 -7.11 -10.01
N SER A 26 -35.53 -6.36 -9.86
CA SER A 26 -35.38 -5.03 -10.48
C SER A 26 -34.20 -4.24 -9.90
N THR A 27 -33.40 -3.73 -10.84
CA THR A 27 -32.68 -2.45 -10.82
C THR A 27 -31.47 -2.30 -9.90
N ALA A 28 -30.32 -2.58 -10.50
CA ALA A 28 -29.23 -1.62 -10.68
C ALA A 28 -28.94 -0.68 -9.50
N ASP A 29 -27.97 -1.07 -8.68
CA ASP A 29 -27.12 -0.11 -7.97
C ASP A 29 -25.66 -0.29 -8.41
N GLU A 30 -25.45 0.10 -9.67
CA GLU A 30 -24.15 0.30 -10.29
C GLU A 30 -23.61 1.65 -9.78
N SER A 31 -23.18 1.72 -8.52
CA SER A 31 -22.76 3.00 -7.93
C SER A 31 -21.66 2.91 -6.86
N SER A 32 -20.57 2.18 -7.13
CA SER A 32 -19.27 2.56 -6.54
C SER A 32 -18.04 2.09 -7.33
N SER A 33 -18.11 2.12 -8.67
CA SER A 33 -16.93 2.01 -9.56
C SER A 33 -16.27 3.38 -9.78
N ARG A 34 -16.08 4.18 -8.73
CA ARG A 34 -15.40 5.48 -8.79
C ARG A 34 -14.32 5.61 -7.72
N GLN A 35 -13.19 4.95 -7.94
CA GLN A 35 -11.84 5.26 -7.41
C GLN A 35 -10.94 4.05 -7.75
N ASN A 36 -9.95 4.04 -8.63
CA ASN A 36 -9.12 5.08 -9.20
C ASN A 36 -8.59 4.60 -10.57
N TYR A 37 -8.71 5.43 -11.61
CA TYR A 37 -7.88 5.33 -12.82
C TYR A 37 -6.44 5.84 -12.52
N LEU A 38 -5.90 5.48 -11.35
CA LEU A 38 -4.48 5.64 -11.05
C LEU A 38 -3.79 4.47 -11.75
N GLY A 39 -3.37 4.71 -12.99
CA GLY A 39 -2.59 3.76 -13.77
C GLY A 39 -1.56 3.09 -12.89
N ASN A 40 -1.55 1.75 -12.94
CA ASN A 40 -0.69 0.87 -12.16
C ASN A 40 0.66 1.54 -11.90
N THR A 41 0.96 1.87 -10.64
CA THR A 41 2.16 2.63 -10.26
C THR A 41 3.42 1.98 -10.82
N SER A 42 3.42 0.65 -10.92
CA SER A 42 4.48 -0.13 -11.55
C SER A 42 4.63 0.17 -13.04
N VAL A 43 3.52 0.36 -13.77
CA VAL A 43 3.54 0.75 -15.20
C VAL A 43 4.03 2.19 -15.36
N ARG A 44 3.61 3.12 -14.51
CA ARG A 44 4.12 4.50 -14.53
C ARG A 44 5.62 4.54 -14.24
N ALA A 45 6.08 3.77 -13.26
CA ALA A 45 7.50 3.65 -12.94
C ALA A 45 8.30 3.04 -14.10
N ALA A 46 7.80 1.96 -14.70
CA ALA A 46 8.43 1.34 -15.88
C ALA A 46 8.49 2.31 -17.07
N PHE A 47 7.44 3.11 -17.31
CA PHE A 47 7.42 4.10 -18.37
C PHE A 47 8.50 5.18 -18.21
N ILE A 48 8.65 5.73 -16.99
CA ILE A 48 9.69 6.72 -16.68
C ILE A 48 11.08 6.10 -16.87
N HIS A 49 11.27 4.84 -16.47
CA HIS A 49 12.53 4.12 -16.67
C HIS A 49 12.88 3.96 -18.15
N VAL A 50 11.93 3.49 -18.97
CA VAL A 50 12.12 3.32 -20.43
C VAL A 50 12.45 4.64 -21.12
N ILE A 51 11.82 5.75 -20.70
CA ILE A 51 12.18 7.08 -21.20
C ILE A 51 13.63 7.43 -20.83
N GLY A 52 14.06 7.14 -19.61
CA GLY A 52 15.44 7.32 -19.17
C GLY A 52 16.44 6.57 -20.05
N ASP A 53 16.17 5.29 -20.32
CA ASP A 53 17.00 4.44 -21.17
C ASP A 53 17.06 4.94 -22.63
N LEU A 54 15.94 5.47 -23.14
CA LEU A 54 15.89 6.09 -24.47
C LEU A 54 16.82 7.30 -24.55
N PHE A 55 16.76 8.21 -23.57
CA PHE A 55 17.65 9.37 -23.53
C PHE A 55 19.12 8.98 -23.41
N GLN A 56 19.44 7.98 -22.58
CA GLN A 56 20.80 7.45 -22.48
C GLN A 56 21.29 6.88 -23.82
N SER A 57 20.43 6.12 -24.52
CA SER A 57 20.75 5.53 -25.83
C SER A 57 21.02 6.59 -26.89
N ILE A 58 20.23 7.67 -26.91
CA ILE A 58 20.45 8.82 -27.80
C ILE A 58 21.78 9.52 -27.45
N GLY A 59 22.10 9.66 -26.16
CA GLY A 59 23.36 10.26 -25.71
C GLY A 59 24.59 9.51 -26.21
N VAL A 60 24.59 8.18 -26.09
CA VAL A 60 25.68 7.32 -26.61
C VAL A 60 25.75 7.38 -28.13
N PHE A 61 24.60 7.38 -28.83
CA PHE A 61 24.55 7.51 -30.29
C PHE A 61 25.18 8.83 -30.78
N VAL A 62 24.88 9.95 -30.12
CA VAL A 62 25.49 11.25 -30.43
C VAL A 62 27.01 11.22 -30.16
N ALA A 63 27.44 10.64 -29.04
CA ALA A 63 28.87 10.48 -28.74
C ALA A 63 29.59 9.66 -29.84
N ALA A 64 28.97 8.57 -30.32
CA ALA A 64 29.51 7.75 -31.41
C ALA A 64 29.66 8.55 -32.72
N ILE A 65 28.67 9.37 -33.10
CA ILE A 65 28.75 10.23 -34.28
C ILE A 65 29.89 11.25 -34.15
N VAL A 66 30.03 11.88 -32.99
CA VAL A 66 31.11 12.85 -32.73
C VAL A 66 32.48 12.19 -32.88
N ILE A 67 32.65 10.97 -32.34
CA ILE A 67 33.89 10.20 -32.44
C ILE A 67 34.19 9.80 -33.89
N PHE A 68 33.16 9.45 -34.67
CA PHE A 68 33.31 9.09 -36.08
C PHE A 68 33.86 10.26 -36.91
N PHE A 69 33.30 11.47 -36.76
CA PHE A 69 33.77 12.64 -37.51
C PHE A 69 35.06 13.24 -36.95
N LYS A 70 35.30 13.14 -35.64
CA LYS A 70 36.51 13.67 -34.99
C LYS A 70 37.11 12.67 -33.99
N PRO A 71 38.02 11.79 -34.47
CA PRO A 71 38.68 10.78 -33.63
C PRO A 71 39.53 11.33 -32.48
N ALA A 72 39.81 12.64 -32.45
CA ALA A 72 40.50 13.29 -31.34
C ALA A 72 39.65 13.36 -30.06
N TYR A 73 38.31 13.28 -30.17
CA TYR A 73 37.37 13.39 -29.05
C TYR A 73 36.96 12.04 -28.46
N LYS A 74 37.82 11.01 -28.51
CA LYS A 74 37.54 9.67 -27.95
C LYS A 74 37.14 9.67 -26.47
N ILE A 75 37.53 10.68 -25.71
CA ILE A 75 37.18 10.83 -24.29
C ILE A 75 35.70 11.17 -24.06
N ALA A 76 34.98 11.60 -25.10
CA ALA A 76 33.58 12.01 -25.00
C ALA A 76 32.66 10.85 -24.55
N ASP A 77 32.94 9.63 -25.00
CA ASP A 77 32.12 8.44 -24.68
C ASP A 77 32.23 8.01 -23.20
N PRO A 78 33.43 7.90 -22.59
CA PRO A 78 33.57 7.69 -21.15
C PRO A 78 32.91 8.77 -20.30
N ILE A 79 33.03 10.05 -20.68
CA ILE A 79 32.41 11.16 -19.94
C ILE A 79 30.88 11.06 -20.00
N CYS A 80 30.34 10.82 -21.19
CA CYS A 80 28.91 10.63 -21.42
C CYS A 80 28.38 9.46 -20.58
N THR A 81 29.06 8.32 -20.62
CA THR A 81 28.68 7.12 -19.87
C THR A 81 28.73 7.35 -18.36
N PHE A 82 29.76 8.01 -17.85
CA PHE A 82 29.88 8.31 -16.42
C PHE A 82 28.79 9.26 -15.94
N PHE A 83 28.46 10.28 -16.74
CA PHE A 83 27.37 11.21 -16.46
C PHE A 83 26.03 10.48 -16.36
N PHE A 84 25.69 9.64 -17.35
CA PHE A 84 24.45 8.86 -17.31
C PHE A 84 24.43 7.83 -16.18
N SER A 85 25.57 7.19 -15.87
CA SER A 85 25.69 6.27 -14.74
C SER A 85 25.34 6.93 -13.40
N ILE A 86 25.89 8.12 -13.13
CA ILE A 86 25.57 8.89 -11.92
C ILE A 86 24.09 9.27 -11.88
N PHE A 87 23.54 9.70 -13.02
CA PHE A 87 22.13 10.07 -13.13
C PHE A 87 21.20 8.90 -12.78
N VAL A 88 21.43 7.74 -13.41
CA VAL A 88 20.64 6.51 -13.17
C VAL A 88 20.80 6.04 -11.73
N LEU A 89 22.01 6.10 -11.17
CA LEU A 89 22.26 5.72 -9.79
C LEU A 89 21.47 6.61 -8.81
N GLY A 90 21.49 7.92 -9.02
CA GLY A 90 20.73 8.88 -8.21
C GLY A 90 19.21 8.65 -8.26
N SER A 91 18.66 8.40 -9.46
CA SER A 91 17.23 8.09 -9.58
C SER A 91 16.87 6.77 -8.91
N THR A 92 17.73 5.76 -9.02
CA THR A 92 17.49 4.41 -8.47
C THR A 92 17.51 4.43 -6.94
N ILE A 93 18.45 5.14 -6.31
CA ILE A 93 18.54 5.24 -4.85
C ILE A 93 17.23 5.80 -4.24
N THR A 94 16.60 6.77 -4.91
CA THR A 94 15.34 7.36 -4.45
C THR A 94 14.21 6.33 -4.44
N ILE A 95 14.06 5.57 -5.52
CA ILE A 95 13.04 4.51 -5.63
C ILE A 95 13.35 3.38 -4.65
N LEU A 96 14.61 2.99 -4.54
CA LEU A 96 15.08 1.93 -3.67
C LEU A 96 14.77 2.25 -2.19
N LYS A 97 14.98 3.50 -1.76
CA LYS A 97 14.61 3.95 -0.41
C LYS A 97 13.11 3.80 -0.13
N ASP A 98 12.27 4.05 -1.14
CA ASP A 98 10.82 3.93 -1.00
C ASP A 98 10.40 2.47 -0.88
N VAL A 99 11.00 1.58 -1.67
CA VAL A 99 10.78 0.13 -1.57
C VAL A 99 11.27 -0.39 -0.22
N PHE A 100 12.46 0.01 0.23
CA PHE A 100 12.95 -0.40 1.55
C PHE A 100 12.03 0.07 2.67
N ARG A 101 11.47 1.28 2.60
CA ARG A 101 10.50 1.77 3.59
C ARG A 101 9.25 0.89 3.66
N VAL A 102 8.74 0.45 2.51
CA VAL A 102 7.60 -0.48 2.43
C VAL A 102 7.97 -1.85 3.01
N LEU A 103 9.13 -2.40 2.65
CA LEU A 103 9.60 -3.71 3.12
C LEU A 103 9.90 -3.74 4.62
N MET A 104 10.35 -2.62 5.18
CA MET A 104 10.59 -2.45 6.61
C MET A 104 9.32 -2.12 7.41
N GLU A 105 8.15 -2.24 6.80
CA GLU A 105 6.85 -1.90 7.41
C GLU A 105 6.81 -0.47 7.96
N GLY A 106 7.57 0.44 7.35
CA GLY A 106 7.65 1.83 7.77
C GLY A 106 6.36 2.59 7.46
N THR A 107 6.07 3.60 8.27
CA THR A 107 4.90 4.48 8.11
C THR A 107 4.79 4.99 6.67
N PRO A 108 3.62 4.93 6.01
CA PRO A 108 3.46 5.42 4.65
C PRO A 108 3.84 6.91 4.52
N LYS A 109 4.35 7.31 3.35
CA LYS A 109 4.67 8.72 3.08
C LYS A 109 3.39 9.56 3.08
N GLY A 110 3.39 10.67 3.81
CA GLY A 110 2.27 11.61 3.87
C GLY A 110 1.21 11.27 4.93
N MET A 111 1.44 10.24 5.74
CA MET A 111 0.62 9.94 6.91
C MET A 111 1.44 10.19 8.17
N ASP A 112 0.84 10.91 9.12
CA ASP A 112 1.44 11.21 10.40
C ASP A 112 0.84 10.30 11.49
N PHE A 113 1.72 9.67 12.26
CA PHE A 113 1.36 8.77 13.34
C PHE A 113 0.54 9.51 14.41
N ASN A 114 0.99 10.72 14.78
CA ASN A 114 0.35 11.52 15.82
C ASN A 114 -1.05 11.98 15.40
N SER A 115 -1.20 12.39 14.13
CA SER A 115 -2.51 12.75 13.57
C SER A 115 -3.53 11.61 13.65
N VAL A 116 -3.14 10.37 13.36
CA VAL A 116 -4.04 9.21 13.47
C VAL A 116 -4.40 8.93 14.93
N LYS A 117 -3.39 8.98 15.81
CA LYS A 117 -3.57 8.80 17.25
C LYS A 117 -4.54 9.81 17.86
N GLU A 118 -4.35 11.11 17.59
CA GLU A 118 -5.22 12.17 18.10
C GLU A 118 -6.67 11.99 17.63
N VAL A 119 -6.86 11.60 16.38
CA VAL A 119 -8.19 11.34 15.82
C VAL A 119 -8.88 10.17 16.52
N LEU A 120 -8.17 9.06 16.77
CA LEU A 120 -8.73 7.90 17.46
C LEU A 120 -9.02 8.18 18.95
N LEU A 121 -8.16 8.95 19.62
CA LEU A 121 -8.36 9.38 21.01
C LEU A 121 -9.50 10.40 21.16
N SER A 122 -9.90 11.09 20.09
CA SER A 122 -11.01 12.04 20.11
C SER A 122 -12.40 11.38 20.15
N ILE A 123 -12.46 10.06 19.94
CA ILE A 123 -13.70 9.29 19.90
C ILE A 123 -14.26 9.11 21.31
N LYS A 124 -15.56 9.35 21.46
CA LYS A 124 -16.21 9.22 22.76
C LYS A 124 -16.21 7.76 23.22
N GLY A 125 -15.76 7.52 24.45
CA GLY A 125 -15.69 6.17 25.04
C GLY A 125 -14.34 5.48 24.84
N VAL A 126 -13.42 6.06 24.06
CA VAL A 126 -12.02 5.64 24.01
C VAL A 126 -11.26 6.25 25.18
N LYS A 127 -10.68 5.39 26.02
CA LYS A 127 -9.89 5.81 27.20
C LYS A 127 -8.39 5.78 26.93
N ALA A 128 -7.93 4.80 26.17
CA ALA A 128 -6.54 4.70 25.75
C ALA A 128 -6.42 3.96 24.42
N MET A 129 -5.25 4.02 23.81
CA MET A 129 -4.92 3.32 22.57
C MET A 129 -3.48 2.83 22.66
N HIS A 130 -3.23 1.63 22.16
CA HIS A 130 -1.91 1.00 22.17
C HIS A 130 -1.67 0.18 20.90
N SER A 131 -0.40 -0.17 20.67
CA SER A 131 0.03 -1.00 19.53
C SER A 131 -0.45 -0.46 18.18
N LEU A 132 -0.46 0.88 18.00
CA LEU A 132 -0.77 1.49 16.72
C LEU A 132 0.35 1.16 15.73
N GLN A 133 0.00 0.43 14.69
CA GLN A 133 0.89 0.02 13.63
C GLN A 133 0.37 0.60 12.32
N LEU A 134 1.24 1.35 11.65
CA LEU A 134 0.97 2.01 10.38
C LEU A 134 2.01 1.56 9.37
N TRP A 135 1.60 0.79 8.37
CA TRP A 135 2.50 0.32 7.32
C TRP A 135 1.83 0.43 5.96
N ALA A 136 2.53 0.01 4.91
CA ALA A 136 1.98 -0.02 3.56
C ALA A 136 2.32 -1.35 2.90
N LEU A 137 1.36 -1.95 2.20
CA LEU A 137 1.61 -3.16 1.39
C LEU A 137 2.26 -2.79 0.05
N THR A 138 1.84 -1.66 -0.51
CA THR A 138 2.41 -1.03 -1.70
C THR A 138 2.40 0.48 -1.52
N LEU A 139 3.06 1.24 -2.41
CA LEU A 139 3.11 2.70 -2.35
C LEU A 139 1.74 3.39 -2.24
N ASN A 140 0.66 2.72 -2.65
CA ASN A 140 -0.70 3.27 -2.65
C ASN A 140 -1.69 2.48 -1.77
N GLN A 141 -1.20 1.51 -0.98
CA GLN A 141 -2.07 0.68 -0.12
C GLN A 141 -1.59 0.76 1.32
N PRO A 142 -1.89 1.87 2.02
CA PRO A 142 -1.61 2.00 3.45
C PRO A 142 -2.57 1.10 4.25
N VAL A 143 -2.02 0.47 5.29
CA VAL A 143 -2.72 -0.43 6.21
C VAL A 143 -2.50 0.04 7.63
N LEU A 144 -3.54 -0.10 8.45
CA LEU A 144 -3.53 0.27 9.86
C LEU A 144 -3.98 -0.92 10.71
N SER A 145 -3.27 -1.16 11.80
CA SER A 145 -3.74 -2.00 12.90
C SER A 145 -3.60 -1.25 14.22
N VAL A 146 -4.62 -1.33 15.07
CA VAL A 146 -4.64 -0.60 16.34
C VAL A 146 -5.48 -1.32 17.39
N HIS A 147 -5.07 -1.20 18.64
CA HIS A 147 -5.84 -1.65 19.79
C HIS A 147 -6.36 -0.42 20.54
N ILE A 148 -7.67 -0.40 20.79
CA ILE A 148 -8.38 0.70 21.43
C ILE A 148 -8.99 0.18 22.72
N ALA A 149 -8.61 0.81 23.84
CA ALA A 149 -9.15 0.51 25.15
C ALA A 149 -10.34 1.43 25.45
N ILE A 150 -11.51 0.85 25.68
CA ILE A 150 -12.77 1.55 25.95
C ILE A 150 -13.12 1.54 27.44
N GLU A 151 -13.98 2.47 27.85
CA GLU A 151 -14.58 2.48 29.19
C GLU A 151 -15.50 1.26 29.41
N GLU A 152 -15.61 0.75 30.64
CA GLU A 152 -16.45 -0.42 30.98
C GLU A 152 -17.93 -0.25 30.59
N ASN A 153 -18.42 0.99 30.55
CA ASN A 153 -19.82 1.30 30.23
C ASN A 153 -20.04 1.65 28.74
N ALA A 154 -18.99 1.65 27.92
CA ALA A 154 -19.08 1.97 26.51
C ALA A 154 -19.45 0.72 25.68
N ASP A 155 -20.26 0.91 24.64
CA ASP A 155 -20.58 -0.16 23.69
C ASP A 155 -19.45 -0.31 22.67
N ALA A 156 -18.77 -1.46 22.70
CA ALA A 156 -17.66 -1.78 21.81
C ALA A 156 -18.04 -1.71 20.32
N GLN A 157 -19.27 -2.09 19.95
CA GLN A 157 -19.71 -2.05 18.56
C GLN A 157 -19.91 -0.62 18.06
N ILE A 158 -20.43 0.26 18.92
CA ILE A 158 -20.62 1.68 18.59
C ILE A 158 -19.26 2.35 18.40
N VAL A 159 -18.32 2.14 19.33
CA VAL A 159 -16.97 2.72 19.24
C VAL A 159 -16.23 2.20 18.00
N LEU A 160 -16.30 0.90 17.72
CA LEU A 160 -15.67 0.31 16.53
C LEU A 160 -16.23 0.94 15.23
N LYS A 161 -17.55 1.12 15.16
CA LYS A 161 -18.21 1.73 14.01
C LYS A 161 -17.78 3.19 13.83
N GLU A 162 -17.79 3.97 14.90
CA GLU A 162 -17.40 5.39 14.88
C GLU A 162 -15.92 5.54 14.48
N ALA A 163 -15.03 4.71 15.05
CA ALA A 163 -13.62 4.69 14.68
C ALA A 163 -13.40 4.33 13.21
N THR A 164 -14.11 3.33 12.71
CA THR A 164 -14.04 2.93 11.29
C THR A 164 -14.52 4.05 10.37
N GLU A 165 -15.63 4.72 10.70
CA GLU A 165 -16.17 5.83 9.90
C GLU A 165 -15.25 7.06 9.88
N ILE A 166 -14.67 7.42 11.04
CA ILE A 166 -13.74 8.54 11.15
C ILE A 166 -12.45 8.26 10.38
N LEU A 167 -11.88 7.05 10.52
CA LEU A 167 -10.67 6.69 9.78
C LEU A 167 -10.93 6.68 8.27
N ARG A 168 -12.09 6.18 7.82
CA ARG A 168 -12.46 6.16 6.39
C ARG A 168 -12.74 7.55 5.82
N SER A 169 -13.20 8.49 6.64
CA SER A 169 -13.51 9.86 6.19
C SER A 169 -12.29 10.78 6.18
N LYS A 170 -11.37 10.64 7.16
CA LYS A 170 -10.17 11.48 7.25
C LYS A 170 -8.96 10.92 6.51
N PHE A 171 -8.86 9.61 6.36
CA PHE A 171 -7.68 8.95 5.80
C PHE A 171 -8.08 7.95 4.71
N THR A 172 -7.18 7.74 3.74
CA THR A 172 -7.39 6.78 2.65
C THR A 172 -6.64 5.48 2.97
N PHE A 173 -7.15 4.70 3.92
CA PHE A 173 -6.64 3.35 4.21
C PHE A 173 -7.18 2.32 3.23
N HIS A 174 -6.34 1.36 2.81
CA HIS A 174 -6.79 0.20 2.05
C HIS A 174 -7.44 -0.85 2.95
N THR A 175 -6.84 -1.07 4.13
CA THR A 175 -7.33 -2.02 5.12
C THR A 175 -7.06 -1.47 6.51
N THR A 176 -8.02 -1.66 7.40
CA THR A 176 -7.96 -1.18 8.78
C THR A 176 -8.47 -2.28 9.70
N THR A 177 -7.65 -2.67 10.66
CA THR A 177 -8.02 -3.62 11.71
C THR A 177 -8.00 -2.89 13.05
N ILE A 178 -9.14 -2.89 13.73
CA ILE A 178 -9.29 -2.25 15.04
C ILE A 178 -9.71 -3.34 16.01
N GLN A 179 -8.89 -3.55 17.04
CA GLN A 179 -9.22 -4.41 18.16
C GLN A 179 -9.74 -3.55 19.30
N VAL A 180 -10.94 -3.86 19.80
CA VAL A 180 -11.56 -3.15 20.92
C VAL A 180 -11.39 -3.98 22.18
N GLU A 181 -10.84 -3.38 23.22
CA GLU A 181 -10.55 -4.00 24.50
C GLU A 181 -11.13 -3.17 25.64
N THR A 182 -11.47 -3.80 26.76
CA THR A 182 -11.86 -3.05 27.96
C THR A 182 -10.62 -2.49 28.64
N PHE A 183 -10.66 -1.24 29.06
CA PHE A 183 -9.54 -0.62 29.76
C PHE A 183 -9.18 -1.37 31.05
N SER A 184 -7.90 -1.70 31.19
CA SER A 184 -7.29 -2.21 32.42
C SER A 184 -6.16 -1.28 32.87
N GLU A 185 -5.99 -1.09 34.18
CA GLU A 185 -4.89 -0.25 34.72
C GLU A 185 -3.50 -0.79 34.33
N GLU A 186 -3.37 -2.10 34.11
CA GLU A 186 -2.13 -2.74 33.66
C GLU A 186 -1.66 -2.24 32.27
N MET A 187 -2.56 -1.67 31.48
CA MET A 187 -2.24 -1.12 30.15
C MET A 187 -1.43 0.18 30.23
N LEU A 188 -1.46 0.89 31.36
CA LEU A 188 -0.71 2.15 31.54
C LEU A 188 0.81 1.93 31.64
N ASP A 189 1.22 0.77 32.17
CA ASP A 189 2.63 0.42 32.40
C ASP A 189 3.19 -0.59 31.37
N CYS A 190 2.46 -0.81 30.27
CA CYS A 190 2.88 -1.75 29.23
C CYS A 190 4.11 -1.21 28.46
N SER A 191 5.27 -1.84 28.69
CA SER A 191 6.53 -1.49 28.01
C SER A 191 6.53 -1.74 26.50
N GLN A 192 5.69 -2.67 26.03
CA GLN A 192 5.53 -3.01 24.61
C GLN A 192 4.54 -2.08 23.89
N CYS A 193 3.77 -1.30 24.65
CA CYS A 193 2.69 -0.45 24.17
C CYS A 193 3.10 1.03 24.06
N GLN A 194 4.38 1.33 24.30
CA GLN A 194 4.91 2.69 24.25
C GLN A 194 4.91 3.23 22.82
N ASP A 195 4.62 4.52 22.68
CA ASP A 195 4.74 5.19 21.41
C ASP A 195 6.18 5.08 20.88
N PRO A 196 6.37 4.97 19.56
CA PRO A 196 7.69 5.05 18.96
C PRO A 196 8.35 6.38 19.37
N LYS A 197 9.61 6.31 19.81
CA LYS A 197 10.41 7.49 20.11
C LYS A 197 10.78 8.18 18.79
N ASP A 198 10.44 9.46 18.67
CA ASP A 198 10.79 10.31 17.53
C ASP A 198 12.30 10.36 17.24
#